data_AF-A0A9D5ETK9-F1
#
_entry.id   AF-A0A9D5ETK9-F1
#
_cell.length_a   1.000
_cell.length_b   1.000
_cell.length_c   1.000
_cell.angle_alpha   90.00
_cell.angle_beta   90.00
_cell.angle_gamma   90.00
#
_symmetry.space_group_name_H-M   'P 1'
#
loop_
_entity.id
_entity.type
_entity.pdbx_description
1 polymer ?
#
loop_
_entity_poly.entity_id
_entity_poly.type
_entity_poly.pdbx_seq_one_letter_code
_entity_poly.pdbx_strand_id
1 'polypeptide(L)'
;MLFADGEAPQVHWFFSLKDYWYAIVSAFIGAMLGITYTRWDIARQRRKEQMLCVKRLRECLTFNVDRLNQASNLLQAASIPNYPLDTGQLNYWLTQSHDILQHDLFVALDWQRYQLDHISSKFVVASNLIAGAVAAGAPLNNAYIAAVRNDLLQQVDGVRAALPPLVNQIPQS
;
A
#
# COMPACT_ATOMS: atom_id res chain seq x y z
N MET A 1 -56.55 54.00 -36.74
CA MET A 1 -55.38 54.88 -36.51
C MET A 1 -54.94 54.67 -35.08
N LEU A 2 -53.75 54.25 -34.71
CA LEU A 2 -52.52 53.81 -35.38
C LEU A 2 -51.82 53.01 -34.26
N PHE A 3 -51.52 51.73 -34.48
CA PHE A 3 -50.68 50.98 -33.55
C PHE A 3 -49.28 51.57 -33.63
N ALA A 4 -48.76 52.07 -32.52
CA ALA A 4 -47.38 52.51 -32.43
C ALA A 4 -46.50 51.25 -32.35
N ASP A 5 -45.92 50.89 -33.50
CA ASP A 5 -44.86 49.89 -33.59
C ASP A 5 -43.65 50.38 -32.80
N GLY A 6 -43.55 49.92 -31.55
CA GLY A 6 -42.34 50.05 -30.75
C GLY A 6 -41.30 49.08 -31.30
N GLU A 7 -40.49 49.56 -32.25
CA GLU A 7 -39.30 48.83 -32.70
C GLU A 7 -38.40 48.57 -31.49
N ALA A 8 -38.28 47.30 -31.11
CA ALA A 8 -37.27 46.87 -30.14
C ALA A 8 -35.89 47.22 -30.70
N PRO A 9 -35.00 47.89 -29.94
CA PRO A 9 -33.67 48.19 -30.43
C PRO A 9 -32.96 46.87 -30.72
N GLN A 10 -32.73 46.60 -32.00
CA GLN A 10 -31.88 45.51 -32.44
C GLN A 10 -30.47 45.83 -31.96
N VAL A 11 -30.07 45.24 -30.84
CA VAL A 11 -28.70 45.31 -30.34
C VAL A 11 -27.86 44.44 -31.29
N HIS A 12 -27.44 45.03 -32.41
CA HIS A 12 -26.45 44.44 -33.28
C HIS A 12 -25.12 44.41 -32.54
N TRP A 13 -24.87 43.31 -31.83
CA TRP A 13 -23.58 42.94 -31.28
C TRP A 13 -22.60 42.59 -32.41
N PHE A 14 -22.22 43.58 -33.23
CA PHE A 14 -21.03 43.44 -34.07
C PHE A 14 -19.81 43.64 -33.17
N PHE A 15 -19.37 42.55 -32.52
CA PHE A 15 -18.08 42.49 -31.87
C PHE A 15 -17.00 42.91 -32.89
N SER A 16 -16.20 43.91 -32.53
CA SER A 16 -15.11 44.37 -33.38
C SER A 16 -14.12 43.22 -33.60
N LEU A 17 -13.41 43.22 -34.73
CA LEU A 17 -12.33 42.25 -34.98
C LEU A 17 -11.29 42.24 -33.83
N LYS A 18 -11.16 43.38 -33.14
CA LYS A 18 -10.37 43.52 -31.92
C LYS A 18 -10.94 42.72 -30.75
N ASP A 19 -12.26 42.69 -30.56
CA ASP A 19 -12.91 41.96 -29.48
C ASP A 19 -12.77 40.44 -29.69
N TYR A 20 -12.89 39.97 -30.93
CA TYR A 20 -12.58 38.58 -31.28
C TYR A 20 -11.11 38.24 -31.01
N TRP A 21 -10.18 39.13 -31.37
CA TRP A 21 -8.77 38.93 -31.06
C TRP A 21 -8.51 38.85 -29.55
N TYR A 22 -9.08 39.75 -28.75
CA TYR A 22 -8.96 39.69 -27.28
C TYR A 22 -9.61 38.44 -26.70
N ALA A 23 -10.76 38.00 -27.22
CA ALA A 23 -11.40 36.76 -26.81
C ALA A 23 -10.52 35.54 -27.12
N ILE A 24 -9.90 35.50 -28.30
CA ILE A 24 -8.98 34.42 -28.68
C ILE A 24 -7.75 34.42 -27.78
N VAL A 25 -7.08 35.57 -27.61
CA VAL A 25 -5.87 35.68 -26.78
C VAL A 25 -6.16 35.34 -25.32
N SER A 26 -7.27 35.83 -24.75
CA SER A 26 -7.67 35.50 -23.39
C SER A 26 -8.01 34.02 -23.21
N ALA A 27 -8.67 33.40 -24.20
CA ALA A 27 -8.92 31.96 -24.21
C ALA A 27 -7.61 31.15 -24.25
N PHE A 28 -6.64 31.56 -25.07
CA PHE A 28 -5.31 30.92 -25.11
C PHE A 28 -4.55 31.05 -23.79
N ILE A 29 -4.54 32.23 -23.19
CA ILE A 29 -3.89 32.47 -21.89
C ILE A 29 -4.58 31.64 -20.80
N GLY A 30 -5.91 31.64 -20.76
CA GLY A 30 -6.70 30.85 -19.83
C GLY A 30 -6.43 29.35 -19.96
N ALA A 31 -6.40 28.83 -21.19
CA ALA A 31 -6.07 27.44 -21.47
C ALA A 31 -4.64 27.09 -21.03
N MET A 32 -3.65 27.94 -21.34
CA MET A 32 -2.26 27.72 -20.96
C MET A 32 -2.07 27.71 -19.44
N LEU A 33 -2.68 28.66 -18.73
CA LEU A 33 -2.66 28.70 -17.26
C LEU A 33 -3.38 27.49 -16.67
N GLY A 34 -4.54 27.11 -17.21
CA GLY A 34 -5.30 25.94 -16.77
C GLY A 34 -4.49 24.65 -16.91
N ILE A 35 -3.90 24.39 -18.09
CA ILE A 35 -3.08 23.19 -18.34
C ILE A 35 -1.86 23.17 -17.41
N THR A 36 -1.19 24.30 -17.24
CA THR A 36 0.02 24.38 -16.39
C THR A 36 -0.33 24.13 -14.93
N TYR A 37 -1.41 24.74 -14.44
CA TYR A 37 -1.89 24.54 -13.08
C TYR A 37 -2.31 23.09 -12.83
N THR A 38 -3.09 22.48 -13.73
CA THR A 38 -3.51 21.08 -13.60
C THR A 38 -2.33 20.13 -13.61
N ARG A 39 -1.33 20.34 -14.49
CA ARG A 39 -0.10 19.54 -14.48
C ARG A 39 0.66 19.66 -13.17
N TRP A 40 0.79 20.87 -12.64
CA TRP A 40 1.44 21.12 -11.36
C TRP A 40 0.70 20.45 -10.20
N ASP A 41 -0.63 20.58 -10.15
CA ASP A 41 -1.44 20.01 -9.08
C ASP A 41 -1.42 18.48 -9.11
N ILE A 42 -1.55 17.86 -10.30
CA ILE A 42 -1.41 16.41 -10.46
C ILE A 42 -0.02 15.94 -10.02
N ALA A 43 1.05 16.64 -10.44
CA ALA A 43 2.41 16.28 -10.01
C ALA A 43 2.58 16.39 -8.50
N ARG A 44 1.97 17.39 -7.87
CA ARG A 44 1.98 17.57 -6.41
C ARG A 44 1.19 16.48 -5.70
N GLN A 45 0.01 16.11 -6.19
CA GLN A 45 -0.81 15.04 -5.63
C GLN A 45 -0.10 13.68 -5.73
N ARG A 46 0.44 13.35 -6.90
CA ARG A 46 1.24 12.12 -7.10
C ARG A 46 2.39 12.00 -6.12
N ARG A 47 3.15 13.08 -5.89
CA ARG A 47 4.23 13.07 -4.89
C ARG A 47 3.70 12.78 -3.49
N LYS A 48 2.57 13.36 -3.08
CA LYS A 48 1.96 13.09 -1.77
C LYS A 48 1.52 11.62 -1.64
N GLU A 49 0.89 11.09 -2.68
CA GLU A 49 0.46 9.68 -2.72
C GLU A 49 1.64 8.72 -2.65
N GLN A 50 2.71 8.99 -3.40
CA GLN A 50 3.93 8.20 -3.37
C GLN A 50 4.53 8.14 -1.96
N MET A 51 4.64 9.29 -1.29
CA MET A 51 5.16 9.37 0.08
C MET A 51 4.26 8.63 1.07
N LEU A 52 2.94 8.70 0.90
CA LEU A 52 2.00 7.95 1.71
C LEU A 52 2.16 6.44 1.52
N CYS A 53 2.31 5.96 0.28
CA CYS A 53 2.49 4.54 -0.01
C CYS A 53 3.76 3.98 0.65
N VAL A 54 4.88 4.70 0.51
CA VAL A 54 6.16 4.33 1.15
C VAL A 54 6.04 4.31 2.67
N LYS A 55 5.37 5.31 3.26
CA LYS A 55 5.11 5.36 4.70
C LYS A 55 4.28 4.16 5.17
N ARG A 56 3.18 3.85 4.47
CA ARG A 56 2.32 2.70 4.80
C ARG A 56 3.03 1.37 4.65
N LEU A 57 3.83 1.21 3.60
CA LEU A 57 4.67 0.02 3.42
C LEU A 57 5.62 -0.18 4.61
N ARG A 58 6.28 0.90 5.05
CA ARG A 58 7.16 0.87 6.23
C ARG A 58 6.41 0.48 7.49
N GLU A 59 5.23 1.06 7.72
CA GLU A 59 4.37 0.72 8.87
C GLU A 59 3.99 -0.77 8.87
N CYS A 60 3.58 -1.33 7.72
CA CYS A 60 3.26 -2.75 7.57
C CYS A 60 4.47 -3.67 7.84
N LEU A 61 5.65 -3.29 7.36
CA LEU A 61 6.86 -4.08 7.59
C LEU A 61 7.28 -4.03 9.06
N THR A 62 7.27 -2.87 9.69
CA THR A 62 7.55 -2.72 11.13
C THR A 62 6.57 -3.53 11.97
N PHE A 63 5.28 -3.48 11.64
CA PHE A 63 4.27 -4.31 12.31
C PHE A 63 4.58 -5.81 12.18
N ASN A 64 4.98 -6.27 10.99
CA ASN A 64 5.36 -7.67 10.79
C ASN A 64 6.63 -8.04 11.56
N VAL A 65 7.63 -7.16 11.67
CA VAL A 65 8.81 -7.36 12.53
C VAL A 65 8.38 -7.54 14.00
N ASP A 66 7.49 -6.70 14.49
CA ASP A 66 6.97 -6.82 15.87
C ASP A 66 6.22 -8.12 16.09
N ARG A 67 5.44 -8.58 15.09
CA ARG A 67 4.75 -9.87 15.13
C ARG A 67 5.71 -11.05 15.08
N LEU A 68 6.79 -10.98 14.30
CA LEU A 68 7.83 -12.01 14.30
C LEU A 68 8.57 -12.07 15.64
N ASN A 69 8.81 -10.93 16.28
CA ASN A 69 9.38 -10.87 17.64
C ASN A 69 8.46 -11.58 18.65
N GLN A 70 7.16 -11.28 18.61
CA GLN A 70 6.16 -11.95 19.45
C GLN A 70 6.10 -13.46 19.17
N ALA A 71 6.14 -13.86 17.89
CA ALA A 71 6.09 -15.26 17.49
C ALA A 71 7.32 -16.03 17.97
N SER A 72 8.52 -15.46 17.82
CA SER A 72 9.77 -16.07 18.30
C SER A 72 9.72 -16.30 19.81
N ASN A 73 9.25 -15.31 20.59
CA ASN A 73 9.09 -15.44 22.04
C ASN A 73 8.10 -16.55 22.43
N LEU A 74 6.96 -16.66 21.73
CA LEU A 74 5.98 -17.71 21.98
C LEU A 74 6.53 -19.11 21.66
N LEU A 75 7.21 -19.23 20.52
CA LEU A 75 7.82 -20.50 20.09
C LEU A 75 8.92 -20.94 21.06
N GLN A 76 9.73 -20.02 21.58
CA GLN A 76 10.70 -20.32 22.64
C GLN A 76 10.02 -20.78 23.94
N ALA A 77 8.86 -20.21 24.27
CA ALA A 77 8.02 -20.61 25.41
C ALA A 77 7.19 -21.89 25.16
N ALA A 78 7.51 -22.66 24.12
CA ALA A 78 6.80 -23.89 23.74
C ALA A 78 5.32 -23.71 23.35
N SER A 79 4.94 -22.52 22.89
CA SER A 79 3.60 -22.20 22.41
C SER A 79 3.59 -21.89 20.90
N ILE A 80 2.57 -22.35 20.18
CA ILE A 80 2.40 -22.05 18.75
C ILE A 80 1.53 -20.81 18.59
N PRO A 81 2.01 -19.77 17.88
CA PRO A 81 1.19 -18.60 17.56
C PRO A 81 -0.08 -18.98 16.80
N ASN A 82 -1.20 -18.34 17.13
CA ASN A 82 -2.51 -18.56 16.50
C ASN A 82 -3.03 -17.33 15.76
N TYR A 83 -2.13 -16.43 15.36
CA TYR A 83 -2.46 -15.21 14.63
C TYR A 83 -1.70 -15.19 13.29
N PRO A 84 -2.30 -14.62 12.24
CA PRO A 84 -1.62 -14.46 10.97
C PRO A 84 -0.64 -13.28 11.00
N LEU A 85 0.33 -13.32 10.09
CA LEU A 85 1.17 -12.17 9.74
C LEU A 85 0.42 -11.29 8.72
N ASP A 86 0.72 -9.99 8.66
CA ASP A 86 0.02 -9.05 7.77
C ASP A 86 0.65 -9.07 6.37
N THR A 87 0.36 -10.14 5.63
CA THR A 87 0.83 -10.33 4.25
C THR A 87 -0.07 -9.64 3.23
N GLY A 88 -1.35 -9.46 3.56
CA GLY A 88 -2.34 -8.81 2.69
C GLY A 88 -2.06 -7.32 2.48
N GLN A 89 -1.89 -6.56 3.57
CA GLN A 89 -1.55 -5.15 3.44
C GLN A 89 -0.14 -4.96 2.89
N LEU A 90 0.80 -5.83 3.27
CA LEU A 90 2.15 -5.81 2.71
C LEU A 90 2.12 -5.97 1.19
N ASN A 91 1.36 -6.94 0.65
CA ASN A 91 1.21 -7.12 -0.79
C ASN A 91 0.65 -5.88 -1.49
N TYR A 92 -0.41 -5.31 -0.92
CA TYR A 92 -1.06 -4.13 -1.47
C TYR A 92 -0.09 -2.94 -1.53
N TRP A 93 0.53 -2.58 -0.41
CA TRP A 93 1.41 -1.42 -0.34
C TRP A 93 2.73 -1.62 -1.07
N LEU A 94 3.24 -2.85 -1.16
CA LEU A 94 4.40 -3.18 -1.98
C LEU A 94 4.09 -2.94 -3.46
N THR A 95 2.94 -3.42 -3.93
CA THR A 95 2.49 -3.20 -5.32
C THR A 95 2.31 -1.71 -5.63
N GLN A 96 1.66 -0.95 -4.73
CA GLN A 96 1.49 0.51 -4.91
C GLN A 96 2.81 1.28 -4.89
N SER A 97 3.87 0.68 -4.32
CA SER A 97 5.20 1.30 -4.20
C SER A 97 6.18 0.83 -5.27
N HIS A 98 5.75 0.01 -6.24
CA HIS A 98 6.60 -0.56 -7.30
C HIS A 98 7.41 0.51 -8.04
N ASP A 99 6.77 1.60 -8.45
CA ASP A 99 7.42 2.66 -9.24
C ASP A 99 8.33 3.58 -8.41
N ILE A 100 8.32 3.42 -7.08
CA ILE A 100 9.05 4.26 -6.13
C ILE A 100 10.28 3.53 -5.58
N LEU A 101 10.17 2.22 -5.39
CA LEU A 101 11.23 1.39 -4.82
C LEU A 101 12.26 1.04 -5.89
N GLN A 102 13.51 0.87 -5.46
CA GLN A 102 14.53 0.25 -6.31
C GLN A 102 14.16 -1.21 -6.59
N HIS A 103 14.44 -1.68 -7.81
CA HIS A 103 14.06 -3.02 -8.26
C HIS A 103 14.55 -4.13 -7.30
N ASP A 104 15.81 -4.08 -6.89
CA ASP A 104 16.39 -5.10 -6.01
C ASP A 104 15.72 -5.11 -4.63
N LEU A 105 15.39 -3.92 -4.09
CA LEU A 105 14.66 -3.79 -2.83
C LEU A 105 13.24 -4.34 -2.96
N PHE A 106 12.55 -4.05 -4.07
CA PHE A 106 11.23 -4.59 -4.36
C PHE A 106 11.24 -6.12 -4.38
N VAL A 107 12.17 -6.73 -5.12
CA VAL A 107 12.32 -8.19 -5.21
C VAL A 107 12.64 -8.80 -3.84
N ALA A 108 13.53 -8.18 -3.08
CA ALA A 108 13.86 -8.63 -1.72
C ALA A 108 12.64 -8.58 -0.78
N LEU A 109 11.85 -7.50 -0.84
CA LEU A 109 10.63 -7.36 -0.04
C LEU A 109 9.54 -8.35 -0.48
N ASP A 110 9.38 -8.60 -1.78
CA ASP A 110 8.44 -9.60 -2.28
C ASP A 110 8.85 -11.01 -1.83
N TRP A 111 10.15 -11.33 -1.84
CA TRP A 111 10.65 -12.58 -1.26
C TRP A 111 10.28 -12.70 0.23
N GLN A 112 10.48 -11.65 1.02
CA GLN A 112 10.09 -11.68 2.43
C GLN A 112 8.58 -11.80 2.61
N ARG A 113 7.77 -11.18 1.74
CA ARG A 113 6.32 -11.34 1.73
C ARG A 113 5.92 -12.81 1.56
N TYR A 114 6.54 -13.53 0.62
CA TYR A 114 6.30 -14.97 0.46
C TYR A 114 6.70 -15.78 1.70
N GLN A 115 7.83 -15.45 2.34
CA GLN A 115 8.26 -16.12 3.56
C GLN A 115 7.29 -15.88 4.72
N LEU A 116 6.79 -14.65 4.88
CA LEU A 116 5.77 -14.32 5.88
C LEU A 116 4.47 -15.10 5.64
N ASP A 117 4.05 -15.25 4.38
CA ASP A 117 2.83 -15.99 4.03
C ASP A 117 2.95 -17.49 4.33
N HIS A 118 4.12 -18.06 4.04
CA HIS A 118 4.45 -19.44 4.37
C HIS A 118 4.45 -19.69 5.89
N ILE A 119 5.08 -18.79 6.66
CA ILE A 119 5.10 -18.86 8.12
C ILE A 119 3.67 -18.74 8.68
N SER A 120 2.89 -17.77 8.20
CA SER A 120 1.50 -17.54 8.61
C SER A 120 0.64 -18.79 8.37
N SER A 121 0.77 -19.41 7.19
CA SER A 121 0.08 -20.66 6.85
C SER A 121 0.46 -21.80 7.79
N LYS A 122 1.74 -21.93 8.12
CA LYS A 122 2.21 -22.95 9.07
C LYS A 122 1.69 -22.71 10.49
N PHE A 123 1.59 -21.46 10.95
CA PHE A 123 0.97 -21.14 12.24
C PHE A 123 -0.47 -21.63 12.30
N VAL A 124 -1.27 -21.33 11.27
CA VAL A 124 -2.67 -21.75 11.20
C VAL A 124 -2.78 -23.28 11.18
N VAL A 125 -2.00 -23.96 10.32
CA VAL A 125 -2.04 -25.43 10.22
C VAL A 125 -1.62 -26.07 11.54
N ALA A 126 -0.52 -25.63 12.15
CA ALA A 126 -0.03 -26.20 13.39
C ALA A 126 -0.99 -25.92 14.57
N SER A 127 -1.55 -24.72 14.66
CA SER A 127 -2.54 -24.36 15.66
C SER A 127 -3.82 -25.20 15.52
N ASN A 128 -4.33 -25.37 14.30
CA ASN A 128 -5.52 -26.18 14.03
C ASN A 128 -5.29 -27.66 14.32
N LEU A 129 -4.12 -28.20 14.00
CA LEU A 129 -3.77 -29.60 14.31
C LEU A 129 -3.76 -29.84 15.82
N ILE A 130 -3.16 -28.93 16.60
CA ILE A 130 -3.14 -29.03 18.06
C ILE A 130 -4.56 -28.91 18.63
N ALA A 131 -5.31 -27.89 18.20
CA ALA A 131 -6.68 -27.68 18.68
C ALA A 131 -7.59 -28.88 18.35
N GLY A 132 -7.47 -29.44 17.13
CA GLY A 132 -8.23 -30.61 16.71
C GLY A 132 -7.90 -31.87 17.50
N ALA A 133 -6.60 -32.13 17.76
CA ALA A 133 -6.19 -33.27 18.57
C ALA A 133 -6.66 -33.15 20.03
N VAL A 134 -6.60 -31.95 20.62
CA VAL A 134 -7.12 -31.66 21.96
C VAL A 134 -8.64 -31.88 22.01
N ALA A 135 -9.38 -31.36 21.02
CA ALA A 135 -10.83 -31.52 20.95
C ALA A 135 -11.26 -32.99 20.78
N ALA A 136 -10.47 -33.80 20.08
CA ALA A 136 -10.70 -35.23 19.89
C ALA A 136 -10.25 -36.09 21.09
N GLY A 137 -9.63 -35.50 22.11
CA GLY A 137 -9.02 -36.24 23.23
C GLY A 137 -7.86 -37.14 22.81
N ALA A 138 -7.25 -36.89 21.64
CA ALA A 138 -6.16 -37.69 21.11
C ALA A 138 -4.84 -37.31 21.79
N PRO A 139 -3.94 -38.27 22.07
CA PRO A 139 -2.63 -37.97 22.62
C PRO A 139 -1.81 -37.14 21.63
N LEU A 140 -1.32 -35.98 22.08
CA LEU A 140 -0.43 -35.14 21.29
C LEU A 140 0.93 -35.80 21.16
N ASN A 141 1.42 -35.96 19.93
CA ASN A 141 2.79 -36.39 19.68
C ASN A 141 3.76 -35.23 19.97
N ASN A 142 4.26 -35.18 21.21
CA ASN A 142 5.14 -34.11 21.68
C ASN A 142 6.43 -33.99 20.85
N ALA A 143 6.96 -35.08 20.30
CA ALA A 143 8.14 -35.05 19.44
C ALA A 143 7.84 -34.35 18.11
N TYR A 144 6.67 -34.64 17.51
CA TYR A 144 6.22 -33.96 16.30
C TYR A 144 5.99 -32.46 16.55
N ILE A 145 5.32 -32.09 17.64
CA ILE A 145 5.08 -30.68 17.99
C ILE A 145 6.40 -29.94 18.20
N ALA A 146 7.36 -30.55 18.89
CA ALA A 146 8.69 -29.96 19.09
C ALA A 146 9.42 -29.77 17.75
N ALA A 147 9.33 -30.72 16.82
CA ALA A 147 9.92 -30.60 15.49
C ALA A 147 9.30 -29.46 14.67
N VAL A 148 7.97 -29.38 14.62
CA VAL A 148 7.24 -28.30 13.93
C VAL A 148 7.59 -26.94 14.54
N ARG A 149 7.63 -26.85 15.87
CA ARG A 149 8.00 -25.63 16.59
C ARG A 149 9.42 -25.18 16.26
N ASN A 150 10.38 -26.10 16.24
CA ASN A 150 11.78 -25.77 15.95
C ASN A 150 11.96 -25.32 14.49
N ASP A 151 11.26 -25.95 13.53
CA ASP A 151 11.23 -25.51 12.12
C ASP A 151 10.63 -24.10 11.98
N LEU A 152 9.50 -23.86 12.64
CA LEU A 152 8.86 -22.54 12.70
C LEU A 152 9.78 -21.49 13.31
N LEU A 153 10.45 -21.80 14.42
CA LEU A 153 11.36 -20.88 15.08
C LEU A 153 12.53 -20.51 14.17
N GLN A 154 13.12 -21.48 13.47
CA GLN A 154 14.20 -21.23 12.52
C GLN A 154 13.75 -20.29 11.38
N GLN A 155 12.55 -20.51 10.83
CA GLN A 155 12.01 -19.67 9.74
C GLN A 155 11.68 -18.26 10.23
N VAL A 156 11.02 -18.14 11.39
CA VAL A 156 10.72 -16.85 12.04
C VAL A 156 11.99 -16.07 12.31
N ASP A 157 13.01 -16.70 12.88
CA ASP A 157 14.27 -16.04 13.21
C ASP A 157 15.04 -15.62 11.95
N GLY A 158 14.98 -16.43 10.88
CA GLY A 158 15.56 -16.08 9.58
C GLY A 158 14.93 -14.82 8.97
N VAL A 159 13.59 -14.76 8.91
CA VAL A 159 12.88 -13.58 8.39
C VAL A 159 13.07 -12.38 9.33
N ARG A 160 13.02 -12.58 10.65
CA ARG A 160 13.25 -11.53 11.66
C ARG A 160 14.62 -10.87 11.49
N ALA A 161 15.66 -11.64 11.14
CA ALA A 161 16.99 -11.10 10.89
C ALA A 161 17.07 -10.35 9.54
N ALA A 162 16.38 -10.84 8.51
CA ALA A 162 16.46 -10.31 7.15
C ALA A 162 15.57 -9.07 6.91
N LEU A 163 14.44 -8.95 7.60
CA LEU A 163 13.44 -7.91 7.32
C LEU A 163 13.87 -6.50 7.78
N PRO A 164 14.37 -6.27 9.01
CA PRO A 164 14.77 -4.94 9.49
C PRO A 164 15.76 -4.18 8.59
N PRO A 165 16.84 -4.79 8.05
CA PRO A 165 17.74 -4.06 7.16
C PRO A 165 17.06 -3.63 5.86
N LEU A 166 16.06 -4.36 5.36
CA LEU A 166 15.28 -3.95 4.19
C LEU A 166 14.37 -2.76 4.51
N VAL A 167 13.74 -2.74 5.70
CA VAL A 167 12.93 -1.59 6.16
C VAL A 167 13.75 -0.31 6.20
N ASN A 168 15.03 -0.41 6.58
CA ASN A 168 15.93 0.74 6.65
C ASN A 168 16.33 1.28 5.27
N GLN A 169 16.25 0.47 4.21
CA GLN A 169 16.51 0.88 2.83
C GLN A 169 15.32 1.59 2.18
N ILE A 170 14.13 1.50 2.77
CA ILE A 170 12.95 2.22 2.27
C ILE A 170 13.16 3.72 2.46
N PRO A 171 12.96 4.54 1.39
CA PRO A 171 13.12 5.98 1.45
C PRO A 171 12.43 6.59 2.67
N GLN A 172 13.16 7.45 3.38
CA GLN A 172 12.56 8.21 4.48
C GLN A 172 11.75 9.36 3.89
N SER A 173 10.50 9.48 4.34
CA SER A 173 9.58 10.52 3.94
C SER A 173 9.91 11.86 4.58
#